data_AF-A0A0K1PKH8-F1
#
_entry.id   AF-A0A0K1PKH8-F1
#
_cell.length_a   1.000
_cell.length_b   1.000
_cell.length_c   1.000
_cell.angle_alpha   90.00
_cell.angle_beta   90.00
_cell.angle_gamma   90.00
#
_symmetry.space_group_name_H-M   'P 1'
#
loop_
_entity.id
_entity.type
_entity.pdbx_description
1 polymer ?
#
loop_
_entity_poly.entity_id
_entity_poly.type
_entity_poly.pdbx_seq_one_letter_code
_entity_poly.pdbx_strand_id
1 'polypeptide(L)'
;MSEIFHAVAKLGKGDEAKAREHLEKCGEYQGMASSSTFLKLVMKVLTPSIFAKRVPTLWSRDSTVGAMEVDLFDDHIVIRFKDTEPLEHLAPTVIGYHRFVMKQMGINVIRSELHGWSLSKPSSADLWFASYWQ
;
A
#
# COMPACT_ATOMS: atom_id res chain seq x y z
N MET A 1 -14.73 8.01 -2.32
CA MET A 1 -13.86 7.01 -1.65
C MET A 1 -13.10 7.61 -0.48
N SER A 2 -12.62 8.87 -0.57
CA SER A 2 -11.86 9.53 0.50
C SER A 2 -12.62 9.65 1.85
N GLU A 3 -13.94 9.89 1.85
CA GLU A 3 -14.76 9.96 3.08
C GLU A 3 -14.68 8.69 3.95
N ILE A 4 -14.57 7.52 3.34
CA ILE A 4 -14.44 6.25 4.08
C ILE A 4 -13.08 6.20 4.78
N PHE A 5 -12.00 6.60 4.10
CA PHE A 5 -10.67 6.62 4.71
C PHE A 5 -10.57 7.66 5.83
N HIS A 6 -11.22 8.81 5.69
CA HIS A 6 -11.37 9.76 6.79
C HIS A 6 -12.10 9.17 8.00
N ALA A 7 -13.19 8.44 7.77
CA ALA A 7 -13.91 7.77 8.86
C ALA A 7 -13.05 6.71 9.57
N VAL A 8 -12.27 5.93 8.80
CA VAL A 8 -11.32 4.95 9.35
C VAL A 8 -10.21 5.66 10.14
N ALA A 9 -9.63 6.73 9.60
CA ALA A 9 -8.58 7.51 10.28
C ALA A 9 -9.08 8.10 11.61
N LYS A 10 -10.35 8.55 11.67
CA LYS A 10 -10.98 9.08 12.89
C LYS A 10 -11.08 8.05 14.02
N LEU A 11 -11.02 6.74 13.74
CA LEU A 11 -10.97 5.71 14.79
C LEU A 11 -9.72 5.83 15.66
N GLY A 12 -8.64 6.42 15.13
CA GLY A 12 -7.43 6.75 15.90
C GLY A 12 -7.63 7.86 16.93
N LYS A 13 -8.77 8.60 16.91
CA LYS A 13 -9.08 9.69 17.86
C LYS A 13 -7.97 10.76 17.96
N GLY A 14 -7.36 11.08 16.82
CA GLY A 14 -6.25 12.05 16.73
C GLY A 14 -4.86 11.46 16.99
N ASP A 15 -4.75 10.20 17.41
CA ASP A 15 -3.48 9.48 17.46
C ASP A 15 -3.11 8.99 16.05
N GLU A 16 -2.04 9.56 15.49
CA GLU A 16 -1.58 9.28 14.14
C GLU A 16 -1.12 7.83 13.95
N ALA A 17 -0.47 7.24 14.96
CA ALA A 17 -0.02 5.85 14.88
C ALA A 17 -1.22 4.90 14.85
N LYS A 18 -2.24 5.14 15.69
CA LYS A 18 -3.48 4.36 15.66
C LYS A 18 -4.27 4.57 14.37
N ALA A 19 -4.37 5.80 13.88
CA ALA A 19 -5.05 6.08 12.62
C ALA A 19 -4.38 5.34 11.45
N ARG A 20 -3.04 5.38 11.40
CA ARG A 20 -2.25 4.61 10.44
C ARG A 20 -2.53 3.12 10.55
N GLU A 21 -2.54 2.55 11.76
CA GLU A 21 -2.84 1.13 11.98
C GLU A 21 -4.23 0.76 11.43
N HIS A 22 -5.26 1.58 11.67
CA HIS A 22 -6.60 1.34 11.16
C HIS A 22 -6.67 1.42 9.62
N LEU A 23 -5.97 2.37 9.01
CA LEU A 23 -5.88 2.51 7.54
C LEU A 23 -5.13 1.34 6.90
N GLU A 24 -4.02 0.90 7.49
CA GLU A 24 -3.29 -0.29 7.05
C GLU A 24 -4.19 -1.54 7.13
N LYS A 25 -4.91 -1.73 8.24
CA LYS A 25 -5.88 -2.83 8.35
C LYS A 25 -6.97 -2.74 7.27
N CYS A 26 -7.49 -1.54 7.00
CA CYS A 26 -8.47 -1.32 5.94
C CYS A 26 -7.93 -1.77 4.57
N GLY A 27 -6.70 -1.38 4.23
CA GLY A 27 -6.04 -1.80 2.99
C GLY A 27 -5.82 -3.30 2.88
N GLU A 28 -5.43 -3.95 3.99
CA GLU A 28 -5.30 -5.42 4.05
C GLU A 28 -6.65 -6.11 3.77
N TYR A 29 -7.72 -5.63 4.41
CA TYR A 29 -9.08 -6.12 4.16
C TYR A 29 -9.53 -5.91 2.71
N GLN A 30 -9.20 -4.77 2.10
CA GLN A 30 -9.48 -4.53 0.69
C GLN A 30 -8.78 -5.55 -0.20
N GLY A 31 -7.51 -5.87 0.07
CA GLY A 31 -6.79 -6.93 -0.62
C GLY A 31 -7.49 -8.28 -0.49
N MET A 32 -7.90 -8.64 0.72
CA MET A 32 -8.62 -9.90 0.97
C MET A 32 -9.97 -9.99 0.26
N ALA A 33 -10.74 -8.92 0.26
CA ALA A 33 -12.10 -8.85 -0.29
C ALA A 33 -12.12 -8.72 -1.82
N SER A 34 -11.19 -7.96 -2.40
CA SER A 34 -11.06 -7.78 -3.85
C SER A 34 -10.42 -8.98 -4.56
N SER A 35 -9.73 -9.84 -3.82
CA SER A 35 -9.00 -10.97 -4.41
C SER A 35 -9.87 -12.22 -4.53
N SER A 36 -10.18 -12.59 -5.78
CA SER A 36 -10.76 -13.89 -6.12
C SER A 36 -9.82 -15.04 -5.78
N THR A 37 -10.34 -16.27 -5.70
CA THR A 37 -9.52 -17.48 -5.51
C THR A 37 -8.45 -17.60 -6.59
N PHE A 38 -8.78 -17.27 -7.83
CA PHE A 38 -7.82 -17.28 -8.93
C PHE A 38 -6.70 -16.25 -8.72
N LEU A 39 -7.03 -15.00 -8.36
CA LEU A 39 -6.02 -13.97 -8.12
C LEU A 39 -5.10 -14.34 -6.96
N LYS A 40 -5.63 -14.96 -5.89
CA LYS A 40 -4.82 -15.48 -4.78
C LYS A 40 -3.84 -16.56 -5.24
N LEU A 41 -4.27 -17.46 -6.13
CA LEU A 41 -3.39 -18.48 -6.72
C LEU A 41 -2.30 -17.85 -7.61
N VAL A 42 -2.66 -16.84 -8.39
CA VAL A 42 -1.68 -16.07 -9.19
C VAL A 42 -0.67 -15.39 -8.26
N MET A 43 -1.11 -14.76 -7.17
CA MET A 43 -0.19 -14.14 -6.20
C MET A 43 0.77 -15.14 -5.56
N LYS A 44 0.34 -16.39 -5.32
CA LYS A 44 1.23 -17.45 -4.81
C LYS A 44 2.36 -17.86 -5.74
N VAL A 45 2.21 -17.65 -7.05
CA VAL A 45 3.25 -17.95 -8.04
C VAL A 45 4.06 -16.73 -8.45
N LEU A 46 3.68 -15.52 -8.01
CA LEU A 46 4.44 -14.31 -8.25
C LEU A 46 5.67 -14.26 -7.34
N THR A 47 6.81 -13.83 -7.89
CA THR A 47 7.98 -13.43 -7.11
C THR A 47 7.96 -11.93 -6.85
N PRO A 48 8.65 -11.43 -5.80
CA PRO A 48 8.80 -9.99 -5.57
C PRO A 48 9.35 -9.25 -6.78
N SER A 49 10.29 -9.86 -7.52
CA SER A 49 10.86 -9.27 -8.73
C SER A 49 9.82 -9.06 -9.84
N ILE A 50 8.95 -10.05 -10.05
CA ILE A 50 7.86 -9.92 -11.04
C ILE A 50 6.86 -8.87 -10.55
N PHE A 51 6.50 -8.89 -9.28
CA PHE A 51 5.58 -7.91 -8.69
C PHE A 51 6.10 -6.48 -8.86
N ALA A 52 7.34 -6.20 -8.45
CA ALA A 52 7.99 -4.90 -8.55
C ALA A 52 8.03 -4.39 -10.00
N LYS A 53 8.30 -5.27 -10.97
CA LYS A 53 8.31 -4.92 -12.40
C LYS A 53 6.92 -4.65 -12.98
N ARG A 54 5.87 -5.30 -12.45
CA ARG A 54 4.52 -5.25 -13.05
C ARG A 54 3.60 -4.24 -12.40
N VAL A 55 3.71 -4.02 -11.09
CA VAL A 55 2.78 -3.13 -10.38
C VAL A 55 2.79 -1.68 -10.88
N PRO A 56 3.93 -1.08 -11.30
CA PRO A 56 3.92 0.25 -11.94
C PRO A 56 3.11 0.28 -13.24
N THR A 57 3.26 -0.76 -14.09
CA THR A 57 2.52 -0.86 -15.35
C THR A 57 1.02 -1.01 -15.10
N LEU A 58 0.63 -1.82 -14.12
CA LEU A 58 -0.78 -1.98 -13.72
C LEU A 58 -1.35 -0.66 -13.19
N TRP A 59 -0.61 0.03 -12.33
CA TRP A 59 -1.00 1.36 -11.84
C TRP A 59 -1.22 2.33 -13.00
N SER A 60 -0.26 2.45 -13.93
CA SER A 60 -0.38 3.37 -15.07
C SER A 60 -1.51 3.03 -16.04
N ARG A 61 -1.94 1.76 -16.08
CA ARG A 61 -3.06 1.31 -16.92
C ARG A 61 -4.40 1.63 -16.27
N ASP A 62 -4.50 1.42 -14.96
CA ASP A 62 -5.79 1.43 -14.23
C ASP A 62 -6.03 2.72 -13.44
N SER A 63 -4.99 3.49 -13.14
CA SER A 63 -5.07 4.79 -12.46
C SER A 63 -4.90 5.92 -13.46
N THR A 64 -5.76 6.94 -13.36
CA THR A 64 -5.62 8.20 -14.10
C THR A 64 -4.83 9.26 -13.33
N VAL A 65 -4.39 8.94 -12.10
CA VAL A 65 -3.71 9.87 -11.19
C VAL A 65 -2.41 9.25 -10.70
N GLY A 66 -1.36 10.07 -10.74
CA GLY A 66 -0.04 9.76 -10.22
C GLY A 66 0.74 8.70 -10.99
N ALA A 67 2.02 8.61 -10.66
CA ALA A 67 2.94 7.59 -11.12
C ALA A 67 3.43 6.74 -9.95
N MET A 68 3.76 5.48 -10.24
CA MET A 68 4.32 4.55 -9.26
C MET A 68 5.70 4.09 -9.72
N GLU A 69 6.66 4.09 -8.81
CA GLU A 69 8.01 3.57 -9.01
C GLU A 69 8.29 2.53 -7.92
N VAL A 70 9.01 1.46 -8.26
CA VAL A 70 9.32 0.39 -7.32
C VAL A 70 10.77 -0.02 -7.45
N ASP A 71 11.50 0.07 -6.33
CA ASP A 71 12.82 -0.51 -6.19
C ASP A 71 12.73 -1.77 -5.33
N LEU A 72 13.36 -2.84 -5.80
CA LEU A 72 13.45 -4.11 -5.08
C LEU A 72 14.89 -4.35 -4.65
N PHE A 73 15.05 -4.69 -3.38
CA PHE A 73 16.28 -5.15 -2.76
C PHE A 73 16.08 -6.57 -2.24
N ASP A 74 17.14 -7.20 -1.74
CA ASP A 74 17.09 -8.58 -1.26
C ASP A 74 16.15 -8.76 -0.06
N ASP A 75 16.15 -7.78 0.85
CA ASP A 75 15.45 -7.81 2.14
C ASP A 75 14.28 -6.82 2.23
N HIS A 76 14.06 -5.98 1.21
CA HIS A 76 13.00 -4.99 1.22
C HIS A 76 12.56 -4.50 -0.17
N ILE A 77 11.40 -3.87 -0.20
CA ILE A 77 10.85 -3.17 -1.37
C ILE A 77 10.53 -1.73 -0.99
N VAL A 78 10.84 -0.80 -1.89
CA VAL A 78 10.48 0.61 -1.77
C VAL A 78 9.50 0.94 -2.87
N ILE A 79 8.32 1.42 -2.50
CA ILE A 79 7.29 1.87 -3.43
C ILE A 79 7.13 3.37 -3.28
N ARG A 80 7.34 4.10 -4.37
CA ARG A 80 7.20 5.57 -4.44
C ARG A 80 6.04 5.93 -5.33
N PHE A 81 5.37 7.00 -4.94
CA PHE A 81 4.26 7.58 -5.66
C PHE A 81 4.54 9.05 -5.91
N LYS A 82 4.27 9.50 -7.13
CA LYS A 82 4.39 10.88 -7.57
C LYS A 82 3.06 11.36 -8.10
N ASP A 83 2.77 12.64 -7.96
CA ASP A 83 1.57 13.32 -8.47
C ASP A 83 0.26 12.63 -8.03
N THR A 84 0.22 12.12 -6.80
CA THR A 84 -0.94 11.38 -6.27
C THR A 84 -2.00 12.25 -5.62
N GLU A 85 -1.84 13.57 -5.54
CA GLU A 85 -2.92 14.44 -5.08
C GLU A 85 -4.11 14.39 -6.08
N PRO A 86 -5.37 14.34 -5.61
CA PRO A 86 -5.85 14.50 -4.24
C PRO A 86 -6.13 13.17 -3.50
N LEU A 87 -5.39 12.08 -3.75
CA LEU A 87 -5.63 10.77 -3.15
C LEU A 87 -5.24 10.74 -1.66
N GLU A 88 -6.22 11.01 -0.81
CA GLU A 88 -6.05 11.00 0.64
C GLU A 88 -5.90 9.58 1.21
N HIS A 89 -5.02 9.45 2.19
CA HIS A 89 -4.71 8.21 2.91
C HIS A 89 -4.30 7.03 2.01
N LEU A 90 -3.85 7.33 0.78
CA LEU A 90 -3.38 6.33 -0.17
C LEU A 90 -2.24 5.50 0.45
N ALA A 91 -1.20 6.17 0.95
CA ALA A 91 0.01 5.53 1.43
C ALA A 91 -0.22 4.44 2.51
N PRO A 92 -0.87 4.74 3.65
CA PRO A 92 -1.11 3.72 4.68
C PRO A 92 -2.05 2.60 4.20
N THR A 93 -3.03 2.92 3.35
CA THR A 93 -3.93 1.90 2.78
C THR A 93 -3.17 0.95 1.85
N VAL A 94 -2.30 1.49 0.99
CA VAL A 94 -1.48 0.66 0.10
C VAL A 94 -0.50 -0.21 0.88
N ILE A 95 0.09 0.28 1.98
CA ILE A 95 0.95 -0.56 2.85
C ILE A 95 0.18 -1.81 3.34
N GLY A 96 -1.07 -1.62 3.77
CA GLY A 96 -1.95 -2.71 4.16
C GLY A 96 -2.23 -3.72 3.04
N TYR A 97 -2.60 -3.21 1.87
CA TYR A 97 -2.83 -4.04 0.68
C TYR A 97 -1.57 -4.80 0.28
N HIS A 98 -0.43 -4.12 0.29
CA HIS A 98 0.88 -4.68 -0.02
C HIS A 98 1.24 -5.82 0.94
N ARG A 99 0.99 -5.65 2.25
CA ARG A 99 1.20 -6.70 3.25
C ARG A 99 0.38 -7.95 2.92
N PHE A 100 -0.88 -7.79 2.49
CA PHE A 100 -1.70 -8.91 2.02
C PHE A 100 -1.07 -9.62 0.82
N VAL A 101 -0.62 -8.86 -0.19
CA VAL A 101 0.01 -9.42 -1.41
C VAL A 101 1.28 -10.19 -1.08
N MET A 102 2.18 -9.59 -0.28
CA MET A 102 3.44 -10.24 0.13
C MET A 102 3.16 -11.53 0.92
N LYS A 103 2.16 -11.51 1.81
CA LYS A 103 1.72 -12.71 2.53
C LYS A 103 1.21 -13.80 1.58
N GLN A 104 0.50 -13.46 0.50
CA GLN A 104 0.11 -14.44 -0.52
C GLN A 104 1.32 -15.03 -1.26
N MET A 105 2.41 -14.28 -1.42
CA MET A 105 3.69 -14.76 -1.97
C MET A 105 4.53 -15.58 -0.96
N GLY A 106 4.05 -15.76 0.27
CA GLY A 106 4.78 -16.45 1.33
C GLY A 106 5.80 -15.59 2.06
N ILE A 107 5.78 -14.27 1.87
CA ILE A 107 6.72 -13.33 2.48
C ILE A 107 6.09 -12.65 3.68
N ASN A 108 6.78 -12.72 4.82
CA ASN A 108 6.35 -12.07 6.04
C ASN A 108 6.99 -10.69 6.20
N VAL A 109 6.23 -9.63 5.92
CA VAL A 109 6.68 -8.26 6.15
C VAL A 109 6.72 -7.99 7.66
N ILE A 110 7.91 -7.73 8.20
CA ILE A 110 8.13 -7.52 9.64
C ILE A 110 8.08 -6.04 10.03
N ARG A 111 8.30 -5.13 9.07
CA ARG A 111 8.38 -3.69 9.32
C ARG A 111 8.00 -2.92 8.06
N SER A 112 7.32 -1.79 8.24
CA SER A 112 7.07 -0.83 7.17
C SER A 112 7.35 0.60 7.61
N GLU A 113 8.14 1.32 6.82
CA GLU A 113 8.41 2.75 6.96
C GLU A 113 7.52 3.53 5.99
N LEU A 114 7.01 4.68 6.41
CA LEU A 114 6.09 5.50 5.63
C LEU A 114 6.54 6.96 5.67
N HIS A 115 6.58 7.60 4.51
CA HIS A 115 7.00 8.99 4.34
C HIS A 115 6.01 9.77 3.47
N GLY A 116 5.88 11.07 3.76
CA GLY A 116 5.01 11.98 3.01
C GLY A 116 3.55 12.00 3.47
N TRP A 117 3.16 11.19 4.46
CA TRP A 117 1.80 11.12 4.99
C TRP A 117 1.74 11.52 6.47
N SER A 118 0.69 12.24 6.86
CA SER A 118 0.29 12.49 8.25
C SER A 118 -1.22 12.70 8.34
N LEU A 119 -1.80 12.73 9.54
CA LEU A 119 -3.21 13.07 9.72
C LEU A 119 -3.52 14.51 9.27
N SER A 120 -2.60 15.44 9.50
CA SER A 120 -2.73 16.84 9.05
C SER A 120 -2.49 17.03 7.56
N LYS A 121 -1.79 16.07 6.92
CA LYS A 121 -1.48 16.07 5.49
C LYS A 121 -1.83 14.69 4.91
N PRO A 122 -3.14 14.38 4.77
CA PRO A 122 -3.59 13.03 4.39
C PRO A 122 -3.32 12.71 2.92
N SER A 123 -3.15 13.73 2.08
CA SER A 123 -2.72 13.62 0.68
C SER A 123 -1.38 14.30 0.49
N SER A 124 -0.52 13.73 -0.34
CA SER A 124 0.77 14.32 -0.73
C SER A 124 1.08 13.95 -2.18
N ALA A 125 1.62 14.91 -2.93
CA ALA A 125 2.11 14.66 -4.28
C ALA A 125 3.27 13.65 -4.30
N ASP A 126 4.11 13.66 -3.27
CA ASP A 126 5.21 12.71 -3.11
C ASP A 126 5.00 11.92 -1.81
N LEU A 127 4.85 10.62 -1.94
CA LEU A 127 4.72 9.68 -0.82
C LEU A 127 5.44 8.38 -1.16
N TRP A 128 6.02 7.76 -0.15
CA TRP A 128 6.68 6.48 -0.35
C TRP A 128 6.65 5.64 0.93
N PHE A 129 6.78 4.33 0.74
CA PHE A 129 6.97 3.42 1.84
C PHE A 129 8.00 2.35 1.51
N ALA A 130 8.68 1.88 2.54
CA ALA A 130 9.54 0.71 2.48
C ALA A 130 8.92 -0.41 3.30
N SER A 131 8.95 -1.64 2.80
CA SER A 131 8.51 -2.84 3.53
C SER A 131 9.64 -3.86 3.57
N TYR A 132 10.01 -4.28 4.77
CA TYR A 132 11.16 -5.15 5.05
C TYR A 132 10.69 -6.55 5.46
N TRP A 133 11.40 -7.59 5.03
CA TRP A 133 11.15 -9.00 5.38
C TRP A 133 12.44 -9.73 5.78
N GLN A 134 12.30 -10.96 6.28
CA GLN A 134 13.39 -11.91 6.54
C GLN A 134 13.38 -13.05 5.53
#